data_AF-A0AAD5BSS4-F1
#
_entry.id   AF-A0AAD5BSS4-F1
#
_cell.length_a   1.000
_cell.length_b   1.000
_cell.length_c   1.000
_cell.angle_alpha   90.00
_cell.angle_beta   90.00
_cell.angle_gamma   90.00
#
_symmetry.space_group_name_H-M   'P 1'
#
loop_
_entity.id
_entity.type
_entity.pdbx_description
1 polymer ?
#
loop_
_entity_poly.entity_id
_entity_poly.type
_entity_poly.pdbx_seq_one_letter_code
_entity_poly.pdbx_strand_id
1 'polypeptide(L)'
;MDQKHEHKLTQMKNYVQKLGSSTEKYGDASLERFLIARSMDPNKAAKMFVSWQKWRASFVPLGFIPDSEVTDELASKKIYLQGLSKDGCPVMVVKACKHYPAKDQPQFK
;
A
#
# COMPACT_ATOMS: atom_id res chain seq x y z
N MET A 1 16.02 -10.37 14.58
CA MET A 1 14.75 -9.67 14.84
C MET A 1 14.40 -9.87 16.31
N ASP A 2 13.68 -8.95 16.95
CA ASP A 2 13.23 -9.13 18.33
C ASP A 2 12.22 -10.30 18.39
N GLN A 3 12.40 -11.27 19.29
CA GLN A 3 11.53 -12.44 19.44
C GLN A 3 10.05 -12.05 19.58
N LYS A 4 9.77 -10.88 20.17
CA LYS A 4 8.42 -10.32 20.28
C LYS A 4 7.81 -9.97 18.92
N HIS A 5 8.60 -9.51 17.96
CA HIS A 5 8.15 -9.19 16.60
C HIS A 5 7.81 -10.46 15.81
N GLU A 6 8.66 -11.47 15.87
CA GLU A 6 8.42 -12.77 15.22
C GLU A 6 7.14 -13.43 15.74
N HIS A 7 6.91 -13.35 17.06
CA HIS A 7 5.67 -13.84 17.66
C HIS A 7 4.43 -13.11 17.11
N LYS A 8 4.49 -11.78 16.99
CA LYS A 8 3.39 -10.95 16.45
C LYS A 8 3.12 -11.26 14.98
N LEU A 9 4.16 -11.50 14.19
CA LEU A 9 4.04 -11.94 12.79
C LEU A 9 3.32 -13.28 12.68
N THR A 10 3.72 -14.28 13.46
CA THR A 10 3.06 -15.58 13.48
C THR A 10 1.60 -15.47 13.89
N GLN A 11 1.29 -14.66 14.91
CA GLN A 11 -0.10 -14.38 15.31
C GLN A 11 -0.90 -13.75 14.17
N MET A 12 -0.32 -12.77 13.47
CA MET A 12 -0.99 -12.11 12.33
C MET A 12 -1.27 -13.12 11.21
N LYS A 13 -0.28 -13.94 10.82
CA LYS A 13 -0.42 -14.98 9.80
C LYS A 13 -1.57 -15.95 10.14
N ASN A 14 -1.66 -16.37 11.40
CA ASN A 14 -2.76 -17.21 11.89
C ASN A 14 -4.14 -16.52 11.79
N TYR A 15 -4.23 -15.23 12.13
CA TYR A 15 -5.47 -14.47 11.97
C TYR A 15 -5.86 -14.31 10.50
N VAL A 16 -4.89 -14.06 9.60
CA VAL A 16 -5.15 -13.99 8.15
C VAL A 16 -5.74 -15.31 7.64
N GLN A 17 -5.18 -16.45 8.06
CA GLN A 17 -5.70 -17.77 7.70
C GLN A 17 -7.12 -17.99 8.24
N LYS A 18 -7.40 -17.62 9.50
CA LYS A 18 -8.75 -17.68 10.09
C LYS A 18 -9.78 -16.80 9.36
N LEU A 19 -9.32 -15.73 8.71
CA LEU A 19 -10.15 -14.85 7.88
C LEU A 19 -10.33 -15.37 6.45
N GLY A 20 -9.83 -16.57 6.13
CA GLY A 20 -9.98 -17.20 4.81
C GLY A 20 -9.06 -16.63 3.74
N SER A 21 -7.94 -16.00 4.12
CA SER A 21 -6.94 -15.49 3.17
C SER A 21 -5.56 -16.11 3.41
N SER A 22 -4.60 -15.83 2.51
CA SER A 22 -3.22 -16.33 2.59
C SER A 22 -2.19 -15.20 2.57
N THR A 23 -1.07 -15.42 3.23
CA THR A 23 0.10 -14.52 3.26
C THR A 23 1.25 -14.97 2.35
N GLU A 24 1.17 -16.15 1.73
CA GLU A 24 2.30 -16.80 1.01
C GLU A 24 2.93 -15.94 -0.08
N LYS A 25 2.14 -15.07 -0.73
CA LYS A 25 2.61 -14.17 -1.79
C LYS A 25 3.41 -12.97 -1.26
N TYR A 26 3.53 -12.81 0.05
CA TYR A 26 4.08 -11.63 0.69
C TYR A 26 5.10 -12.00 1.76
N GLY A 27 6.32 -11.46 1.64
CA GLY A 27 7.36 -11.65 2.65
C GLY A 27 7.07 -10.91 3.96
N ASP A 28 7.79 -11.29 5.02
CA ASP A 28 7.56 -10.80 6.37
C ASP A 28 7.66 -9.28 6.49
N ALA A 29 8.65 -8.65 5.84
CA ALA A 29 8.77 -7.18 5.80
C ALA A 29 7.50 -6.49 5.25
N SER A 30 6.74 -7.15 4.38
CA SER A 30 5.46 -6.62 3.91
C SER A 30 4.35 -6.72 4.95
N LEU A 31 4.30 -7.82 5.69
CA LEU A 31 3.33 -8.05 6.76
C LEU A 31 3.62 -7.15 7.96
N GLU A 32 4.89 -6.92 8.29
CA GLU A 32 5.33 -6.02 9.35
C GLU A 32 4.81 -4.60 9.16
N ARG A 33 4.71 -4.11 7.92
CA ARG A 33 4.12 -2.78 7.65
C ARG A 33 2.68 -2.66 8.18
N PHE A 34 1.88 -3.74 8.10
CA PHE A 34 0.52 -3.75 8.63
C PHE A 34 0.50 -3.83 10.16
N LEU A 35 1.43 -4.57 10.76
CA LEU A 35 1.61 -4.60 12.22
C LEU A 35 1.98 -3.21 12.74
N ILE A 36 2.98 -2.55 12.15
CA ILE A 36 3.40 -1.19 12.52
C ILE A 36 2.22 -0.21 12.40
N ALA A 37 1.51 -0.24 11.27
CA ALA A 37 0.35 0.62 11.02
C ALA A 37 -0.84 0.38 11.98
N ARG A 38 -0.85 -0.76 12.69
CA ARG A 38 -1.88 -1.14 13.66
C ARG A 38 -1.30 -1.33 15.07
N SER A 39 -0.24 -0.59 15.40
CA SER A 39 0.33 -0.55 16.75
C SER A 39 0.73 -1.94 17.28
N MET A 40 1.22 -2.80 16.39
CA MET A 40 1.59 -4.19 16.67
C MET A 40 0.43 -5.07 17.19
N ASP A 41 -0.82 -4.74 16.84
CA ASP A 41 -2.01 -5.58 17.07
C ASP A 41 -2.20 -6.57 15.90
N PRO A 42 -1.98 -7.88 16.10
CA PRO A 42 -2.02 -8.86 15.01
C PRO A 42 -3.41 -9.05 14.41
N ASN A 43 -4.47 -8.90 15.20
CA ASN A 43 -5.84 -9.07 14.74
C ASN A 43 -6.26 -7.89 13.86
N LYS A 44 -5.99 -6.66 14.30
CA LYS A 44 -6.25 -5.44 13.51
C LYS A 44 -5.40 -5.42 12.24
N ALA A 45 -4.12 -5.81 12.33
CA ALA A 45 -3.22 -5.92 11.19
C ALA A 45 -3.73 -6.94 10.17
N ALA A 46 -4.15 -8.13 10.61
CA ALA A 46 -4.71 -9.16 9.74
C ALA A 46 -5.98 -8.70 9.03
N LYS A 47 -6.92 -8.05 9.74
CA LYS A 47 -8.13 -7.48 9.13
C LYS A 47 -7.79 -6.43 8.06
N MET A 48 -6.83 -5.53 8.35
CA MET A 48 -6.39 -4.53 7.38
C MET A 48 -5.73 -5.19 6.15
N PHE A 49 -4.89 -6.21 6.36
CA PHE A 49 -4.22 -6.93 5.28
C PHE A 49 -5.22 -7.64 4.36
N VAL A 50 -6.23 -8.33 4.92
CA VAL A 50 -7.28 -9.00 4.14
C VAL A 50 -8.10 -7.99 3.34
N SER A 51 -8.49 -6.85 3.93
CA SER A 51 -9.18 -5.79 3.20
C SER A 51 -8.32 -5.20 2.08
N TRP A 52 -7.02 -5.01 2.33
CA TRP A 52 -6.07 -4.55 1.33
C TRP A 52 -5.91 -5.55 0.18
N GLN A 53 -5.83 -6.85 0.45
CA GLN A 53 -5.78 -7.88 -0.59
C GLN A 53 -7.04 -7.86 -1.47
N LYS A 54 -8.23 -7.73 -0.87
CA LYS A 54 -9.48 -7.60 -1.61
C LYS A 54 -9.48 -6.37 -2.51
N TRP A 55 -9.06 -5.22 -1.99
CA TRP A 55 -8.91 -3.99 -2.77
C TRP A 55 -7.91 -4.15 -3.91
N ARG A 56 -6.75 -4.78 -3.67
CA ARG A 56 -5.75 -5.05 -4.72
C ARG A 56 -6.32 -5.94 -5.83
N ALA A 57 -7.02 -7.01 -5.47
CA ALA A 57 -7.63 -7.93 -6.42
C ALA A 57 -8.72 -7.25 -7.27
N SER A 58 -9.49 -6.32 -6.69
CA SER A 58 -10.54 -5.60 -7.44
C SER A 58 -10.01 -4.42 -8.25
N PHE A 59 -9.05 -3.65 -7.71
CA PHE A 59 -8.62 -2.37 -8.28
C PHE A 59 -7.41 -2.49 -9.20
N VAL A 60 -6.53 -3.47 -8.96
CA VAL A 60 -5.32 -3.68 -9.77
C VAL A 60 -5.19 -5.17 -10.13
N PRO A 61 -6.14 -5.73 -10.90
CA PRO A 61 -6.22 -7.17 -11.16
C PRO A 61 -5.01 -7.72 -11.91
N LEU A 62 -4.34 -6.90 -12.72
CA LEU A 62 -3.11 -7.26 -13.43
C LEU A 62 -1.85 -7.19 -12.54
N GLY A 63 -1.99 -6.75 -11.28
CA GLY A 63 -0.88 -6.48 -10.39
C GLY A 63 -0.23 -5.11 -10.60
N PHE A 64 -0.42 -4.49 -11.77
CA PHE A 64 -0.02 -3.12 -12.12
C PHE A 64 -1.16 -2.40 -12.87
N ILE A 65 -1.02 -1.08 -13.01
CA ILE A 65 -1.90 -0.26 -13.87
C ILE A 65 -1.15 -0.02 -15.18
N PRO A 66 -1.68 -0.44 -16.34
CA PRO A 66 -1.05 -0.17 -17.63
C PRO A 66 -0.91 1.32 -17.90
N ASP A 67 0.22 1.73 -18.47
CA ASP A 67 0.48 3.14 -18.82
C ASP A 67 -0.61 3.73 -19.73
N SER A 68 -1.20 2.91 -20.60
CA SER A 68 -2.31 3.29 -21.48
C SER A 68 -3.54 3.78 -20.70
N GLU A 69 -3.79 3.27 -19.50
CA GLU A 69 -4.92 3.69 -18.65
C GLU A 69 -4.68 5.03 -17.95
N VAL A 70 -3.42 5.49 -17.88
CA VAL A 70 -3.00 6.69 -17.14
C VAL A 70 -2.20 7.65 -18.02
N THR A 71 -2.43 7.64 -19.33
CA THR A 71 -1.67 8.43 -20.32
C THR A 71 -1.64 9.92 -19.98
N ASP A 72 -2.79 10.51 -19.62
CA ASP A 72 -2.89 11.93 -19.27
C ASP A 72 -2.13 12.26 -17.98
N GLU A 73 -2.19 11.36 -17.00
CA GLU A 73 -1.48 11.47 -15.73
C GLU A 73 0.04 11.44 -15.92
N LEU A 74 0.53 10.56 -16.80
CA LEU A 74 1.94 10.49 -17.18
C LEU A 74 2.38 11.72 -17.98
N ALA A 75 1.56 12.16 -18.95
CA ALA A 75 1.83 13.34 -19.77
C ALA A 75 1.93 14.62 -18.94
N SER A 76 1.17 14.72 -17.84
CA SER A 76 1.23 15.86 -16.92
C SER A 76 2.62 16.05 -16.30
N LYS A 77 3.41 14.97 -16.14
CA LYS A 77 4.75 14.99 -15.52
C LYS A 77 4.73 15.77 -14.19
N LYS A 78 3.78 15.43 -13.30
CA LYS A 78 3.65 16.03 -11.97
C LYS A 78 4.40 15.27 -10.86
N ILE A 79 4.78 14.01 -11.09
CA ILE A 79 5.52 13.18 -10.14
C ILE A 79 6.89 12.82 -10.73
N TYR A 80 7.95 12.91 -9.92
CA TYR A 80 9.31 12.52 -10.28
C TYR A 80 9.92 11.68 -9.16
N LEU A 81 10.68 10.64 -9.51
CA LEU A 81 11.53 9.89 -8.57
C LEU A 81 12.97 10.40 -8.71
N GLN A 82 13.51 11.01 -7.67
CA GLN A 82 14.78 11.75 -7.67
C GLN A 82 15.83 11.06 -6.78
N GLY A 83 16.07 9.77 -7.05
CA GLY A 83 17.07 8.99 -6.32
C GLY A 83 16.70 8.75 -4.85
N LEU A 84 17.72 8.65 -4.00
CA LEU A 84 17.60 8.34 -2.58
C LEU A 84 17.97 9.55 -1.70
N SER A 85 17.35 9.65 -0.53
CA SER A 85 17.73 10.59 0.53
C SER A 85 19.08 10.20 1.16
N LYS A 86 19.59 11.04 2.07
CA LYS A 86 20.80 10.73 2.85
C LYS A 86 20.71 9.40 3.61
N ASP A 87 19.50 9.03 4.03
CA ASP A 87 19.22 7.80 4.77
C ASP A 87 18.83 6.62 3.85
N GLY A 88 18.97 6.78 2.52
CA GLY A 88 18.68 5.72 1.56
C GLY A 88 17.20 5.55 1.19
N CYS A 89 16.32 6.46 1.61
CA CYS A 89 14.90 6.38 1.28
C CYS A 89 14.60 6.97 -0.11
N PRO A 90 13.80 6.32 -0.98
CA PRO A 90 13.41 6.89 -2.26
C PRO A 90 12.73 8.26 -2.11
N VAL A 91 13.15 9.24 -2.93
CA VAL A 91 12.61 10.60 -2.91
C VAL A 91 11.63 10.79 -4.07
N MET A 92 10.39 11.11 -3.74
CA MET A 92 9.36 11.50 -4.69
C MET A 92 9.13 13.02 -4.64
N VAL A 93 9.28 13.69 -5.78
CA VAL A 93 9.00 15.13 -5.93
C VAL A 93 7.67 15.31 -6.65
N VAL A 94 6.78 16.10 -6.03
CA VAL A 94 5.46 16.44 -6.59
C VAL A 94 5.43 17.89 -7.03
N LYS A 95 5.28 18.12 -8.34
CA LYS A 95 5.09 19.46 -8.92
C LYS A 95 3.60 19.80 -8.93
N ALA A 96 3.10 20.24 -7.78
CA ALA A 96 1.68 20.52 -7.56
C ALA A 96 1.09 21.55 -8.54
N CYS A 97 1.87 22.53 -9.01
CA CYS A 97 1.41 23.52 -9.98
C CYS A 97 1.04 22.95 -11.36
N LYS A 98 1.36 21.67 -11.62
CA LYS A 98 0.95 20.95 -12.84
C LYS A 98 -0.32 20.11 -12.63
N HIS A 99 -0.95 20.19 -11.46
CA HIS A 99 -2.21 19.51 -11.21
C HIS A 99 -3.30 20.13 -12.08
N TYR A 100 -3.94 19.30 -12.90
CA TYR A 100 -5.19 19.63 -13.58
C TYR A 100 -6.34 19.10 -12.72
N PRO A 101 -7.04 19.95 -11.94
CA PRO A 101 -8.14 19.49 -11.11
C PRO A 101 -9.30 19.03 -12.00
N ALA A 102 -10.01 18.00 -11.55
CA ALA A 102 -11.30 17.69 -12.14
C ALA A 102 -12.22 18.92 -12.00
N LYS A 103 -12.99 19.24 -13.05
CA LYS A 103 -14.06 20.23 -12.93
C LYS A 103 -15.01 19.74 -11.85
N ASP A 104 -15.28 20.57 -10.85
CA ASP A 104 -15.91 20.20 -9.58
C ASP A 104 -16.99 19.11 -9.72
N GLN A 105 -16.81 17.98 -9.02
CA GLN A 105 -17.94 17.22 -8.53
C GLN A 105 -18.68 18.13 -7.55
N PRO A 106 -20.02 18.29 -7.60
CA PRO A 106 -20.73 19.13 -6.63
C PRO A 106 -20.32 18.71 -5.22
N GLN A 107 -19.59 19.60 -4.55
CA GLN A 107 -19.10 19.38 -3.20
C GLN A 107 -20.32 19.23 -2.30
N PHE A 108 -20.47 18.04 -1.72
CA PHE A 108 -21.41 17.69 -0.64
C PHE A 108 -22.81 18.34 -0.73
N LYS A 109 -23.79 17.58 -1.23
CA LYS A 109 -25.19 17.80 -0.84
C LYS A 109 -25.47 17.12 0.50
#